data_AF-A0A0B2QCM6-F1
#
_entry.id   AF-A0A0B2QCM6-F1
#
_cell.length_a   1.000
_cell.length_b   1.000
_cell.length_c   1.000
_cell.angle_alpha   90.00
_cell.angle_beta   90.00
_cell.angle_gamma   90.00
#
_symmetry.space_group_name_H-M   'P 1'
#
loop_
_entity.id
_entity.type
_entity.pdbx_description
1 polymer ?
#
loop_
_entity_poly.entity_id
_entity_poly.type
_entity_poly.pdbx_seq_one_letter_code
_entity_poly.pdbx_strand_id
1 'polypeptide(L)'
;MNAHSVMAEEAMRKSRKLLFGELCEYMGLDEDQAQHKWTYMDDDEKLVLVKAFLAEWGSHFHPLSARSTKEMLEEYLRQGNSPPKLTNSPFFFEGLNRIIGFP
;
A
#
# COMPACT_ATOMS: atom_id res chain seq x y z
N MET A 1 -24.04 8.55 8.42
CA MET A 1 -22.80 7.84 8.06
C MET A 1 -21.62 8.74 8.34
N ASN A 2 -20.62 8.24 9.08
CA ASN A 2 -19.50 9.04 9.56
C ASN A 2 -18.44 9.15 8.45
N ALA A 3 -18.07 10.36 8.03
CA ALA A 3 -17.21 10.59 6.85
C ALA A 3 -15.83 9.90 6.96
N HIS A 4 -15.31 9.75 8.18
CA HIS A 4 -14.09 8.98 8.45
C HIS A 4 -14.20 7.49 8.08
N SER A 5 -15.37 6.88 8.28
CA SER A 5 -15.61 5.48 7.91
C SER A 5 -15.55 5.27 6.40
N VAL A 6 -16.08 6.24 5.64
CA VAL A 6 -16.10 6.18 4.18
C VAL A 6 -14.69 6.32 3.60
N MET A 7 -13.91 7.28 4.11
CA MET A 7 -12.52 7.47 3.67
C MET A 7 -11.63 6.25 4.00
N ALA A 8 -11.81 5.66 5.18
CA ALA A 8 -11.09 4.45 5.55
C ALA A 8 -11.43 3.27 4.63
N GLU A 9 -12.71 3.08 4.31
CA GLU A 9 -13.16 2.03 3.40
C GLU A 9 -12.62 2.23 1.97
N GLU A 10 -12.62 3.47 1.47
CA GLU A 10 -12.03 3.76 0.17
C GLU A 10 -10.52 3.51 0.13
N ALA A 11 -9.79 3.89 1.18
CA ALA A 11 -8.37 3.61 1.30
C ALA A 11 -8.11 2.09 1.31
N MET A 12 -8.91 1.34 2.07
CA MET A 12 -8.83 -0.13 2.12
C MET A 12 -9.19 -0.79 0.78
N ARG A 13 -10.15 -0.25 0.03
CA ARG A 13 -10.46 -0.73 -1.32
C ARG A 13 -9.29 -0.52 -2.27
N LYS A 14 -8.67 0.65 -2.24
CA LYS A 14 -7.50 0.97 -3.06
C LYS A 14 -6.29 0.11 -2.69
N SER A 15 -6.05 -0.11 -1.40
CA SER A 15 -4.95 -0.98 -0.94
C SER A 15 -5.15 -2.43 -1.36
N ARG A 16 -6.37 -2.98 -1.27
CA ARG A 16 -6.67 -4.32 -1.78
C ARG A 16 -6.43 -4.46 -3.28
N LYS A 17 -6.82 -3.44 -4.07
CA LYS A 17 -6.58 -3.45 -5.52
C LYS A 17 -5.09 -3.43 -5.83
N LEU A 18 -4.32 -2.59 -5.15
CA LEU A 18 -2.87 -2.52 -5.33
C LEU A 18 -2.22 -3.86 -4.98
N LEU A 19 -2.57 -4.44 -3.82
CA LEU A 19 -2.04 -5.74 -3.38
C LEU A 19 -2.32 -6.85 -4.41
N PHE A 20 -3.51 -6.86 -5.01
CA PHE A 20 -3.85 -7.85 -6.04
C PHE A 20 -3.02 -7.63 -7.31
N GLY A 21 -2.78 -6.38 -7.73
CA GLY A 21 -1.90 -6.07 -8.86
C GLY A 21 -0.48 -6.60 -8.66
N GLU A 22 0.11 -6.35 -7.49
CA GLU A 22 1.44 -6.86 -7.13
C GLU A 22 1.50 -8.40 -7.13
N LEU A 23 0.43 -9.05 -6.66
CA LEU A 23 0.31 -10.52 -6.73
C LEU A 23 0.24 -11.01 -8.18
N CYS A 24 -0.48 -10.31 -9.07
CA CYS A 24 -0.55 -10.65 -10.49
C CYS A 24 0.83 -10.54 -11.15
N GLU A 25 1.57 -9.46 -10.86
CA GLU A 25 2.95 -9.27 -11.33
C GLU A 25 3.88 -10.38 -10.83
N TYR A 26 3.80 -10.72 -9.54
CA TYR A 26 4.55 -11.84 -8.95
C TYR A 26 4.25 -13.18 -9.63
N MET A 27 2.99 -13.41 -10.00
CA MET A 27 2.56 -14.61 -10.73
C MET A 27 2.92 -14.58 -12.22
N GLY A 28 3.28 -13.41 -12.77
CA GLY A 28 3.50 -13.20 -14.20
C GLY A 28 2.23 -13.35 -15.04
N LEU A 29 1.07 -13.00 -14.48
CA LEU A 29 -0.25 -13.15 -15.11
C LEU A 29 -0.99 -11.81 -15.14
N ASP A 30 -1.91 -11.64 -16.10
CA ASP A 30 -2.90 -10.55 -16.03
C ASP A 30 -4.00 -10.84 -14.99
N GLU A 31 -4.81 -9.83 -14.68
CA GLU A 31 -5.86 -9.90 -13.65
C GLU A 31 -6.86 -11.06 -13.90
N ASP A 32 -7.31 -11.25 -15.15
CA ASP A 32 -8.29 -12.29 -15.50
C ASP A 32 -7.67 -13.69 -15.36
N GLN A 33 -6.43 -13.86 -15.84
CA GLN A 33 -5.69 -15.11 -15.71
C GLN A 33 -5.40 -15.46 -14.25
N ALA A 34 -4.98 -14.48 -13.44
CA ALA A 34 -4.71 -14.66 -12.03
C ALA A 34 -5.99 -15.02 -11.27
N GLN A 35 -7.10 -14.34 -11.55
CA GLN A 35 -8.40 -14.64 -10.95
C GLN A 35 -8.87 -16.05 -11.34
N HIS A 36 -8.78 -16.41 -12.62
CA HIS A 36 -9.12 -17.75 -13.08
C HIS A 36 -8.28 -18.78 -12.33
N LYS A 37 -6.94 -18.67 -12.37
CA LYS A 37 -6.04 -19.58 -11.66
C LYS A 37 -6.35 -19.68 -10.17
N TRP A 38 -6.58 -18.56 -9.49
CA TRP A 38 -6.93 -18.52 -8.06
C TRP A 38 -8.20 -19.30 -7.73
N THR A 39 -9.22 -19.25 -8.60
CA THR A 39 -10.48 -19.99 -8.37
C THR A 39 -10.33 -21.51 -8.42
N TYR A 40 -9.34 -22.03 -9.14
CA TYR A 40 -9.07 -23.49 -9.19
C TYR A 40 -8.08 -23.97 -8.14
N MET A 41 -7.37 -23.07 -7.47
CA MET A 41 -6.46 -23.44 -6.38
C MET A 41 -7.23 -23.83 -5.13
N ASP A 42 -6.77 -24.86 -4.44
CA ASP A 42 -7.25 -25.15 -3.09
C ASP A 42 -6.68 -24.14 -2.05
N ASP A 43 -7.17 -24.21 -0.81
CA ASP A 43 -6.79 -23.24 0.22
C ASP A 43 -5.34 -23.38 0.68
N ASP A 44 -4.76 -24.59 0.65
CA ASP A 44 -3.35 -24.81 1.00
C ASP A 44 -2.44 -24.26 -0.11
N GLU A 45 -2.78 -24.51 -1.38
CA GLU A 45 -2.08 -23.92 -2.53
C GLU A 45 -2.07 -22.39 -2.48
N LYS A 46 -3.24 -21.79 -2.20
CA LYS A 46 -3.35 -20.33 -2.01
C LYS A 46 -2.47 -19.85 -0.87
N LEU A 47 -2.48 -20.54 0.27
CA LEU A 47 -1.70 -20.15 1.44
C LEU A 47 -0.19 -20.24 1.17
N VAL A 48 0.27 -21.27 0.46
CA VAL A 48 1.67 -21.41 0.04
C VAL A 48 2.06 -20.28 -0.92
N LEU A 49 1.21 -19.98 -1.92
CA LEU A 49 1.43 -18.87 -2.85
C LEU A 49 1.58 -17.53 -2.11
N VAL A 50 0.64 -17.22 -1.21
CA VAL A 50 0.65 -15.96 -0.46
C VAL A 50 1.88 -15.86 0.43
N LYS A 51 2.31 -16.96 1.08
CA LYS A 51 3.54 -16.96 1.88
C LYS A 51 4.79 -16.67 1.04
N ALA A 52 4.90 -17.29 -0.14
CA ALA A 52 6.03 -17.06 -1.03
C ALA A 52 6.04 -15.60 -1.55
N PHE A 53 4.88 -15.11 -1.99
CA PHE A 53 4.69 -13.73 -2.40
C PHE A 53 5.09 -12.74 -1.29
N LEU A 54 4.60 -12.92 -0.06
CA LEU A 54 4.93 -12.01 1.06
C LEU A 54 6.39 -12.07 1.49
N ALA A 55 7.07 -13.21 1.31
CA ALA A 55 8.49 -13.32 1.62
C ALA A 55 9.33 -12.46 0.67
N GLU A 56 8.99 -12.44 -0.62
CA GLU A 56 9.66 -11.62 -1.63
C GLU A 56 9.23 -10.14 -1.53
N TRP A 57 7.92 -9.88 -1.56
CA TRP A 57 7.36 -8.54 -1.53
C TRP A 57 7.63 -7.81 -0.20
N GLY A 58 7.53 -8.52 0.94
CA GLY A 58 7.83 -7.99 2.27
C GLY A 58 9.29 -7.62 2.47
N SER A 59 10.21 -8.17 1.69
CA SER A 59 11.63 -7.75 1.71
C SER A 59 11.81 -6.33 1.17
N HIS A 60 10.90 -5.88 0.30
CA HIS A 60 10.90 -4.53 -0.27
C HIS A 60 10.06 -3.56 0.59
N PHE A 61 9.09 -4.07 1.36
CA PHE A 61 8.27 -3.30 2.28
C PHE A 61 8.75 -3.42 3.73
N HIS A 62 9.68 -2.53 4.10
CA HIS A 62 9.99 -2.33 5.51
C HIS A 62 8.92 -1.43 6.14
N PRO A 63 8.22 -1.85 7.21
CA PRO A 63 7.36 -0.93 7.95
C PRO A 63 8.17 0.30 8.34
N LEU A 64 7.56 1.48 8.22
CA LEU A 64 8.20 2.74 8.58
C LEU A 64 8.85 2.61 9.96
N SER A 65 10.09 3.09 10.09
CA SER A 65 10.75 3.11 11.38
C SER A 65 9.86 3.82 12.42
N ALA A 66 10.00 3.48 13.71
CA ALA A 66 9.25 4.15 14.77
C ALA A 66 9.43 5.68 14.71
N ARG A 67 10.62 6.14 14.30
CA ARG A 67 10.93 7.55 14.07
C ARG A 67 10.12 8.15 12.92
N SER A 68 10.16 7.53 11.73
CA SER A 68 9.44 8.03 10.55
C SER A 68 7.93 8.01 10.77
N THR A 69 7.43 6.97 11.45
CA THR A 69 6.01 6.87 11.86
C THR A 69 5.63 8.01 12.81
N LYS A 70 6.48 8.31 13.81
CA LYS A 70 6.26 9.44 14.72
C LYS A 70 6.24 10.77 13.98
N GLU A 71 7.21 11.05 13.13
CA GLU A 71 7.32 12.30 12.38
C GLU A 71 6.09 12.55 11.48
N MET A 72 5.60 11.51 10.80
CA MET A 72 4.35 11.60 10.02
C MET A 72 3.12 11.88 10.88
N LEU A 73 3.00 11.24 12.04
CA LEU A 73 1.90 11.48 12.98
C LEU A 73 1.93 12.90 13.53
N GLU A 74 3.11 13.41 13.89
CA GLU A 74 3.28 14.79 14.37
C GLU A 74 2.93 15.82 13.30
N GLU A 75 3.30 15.57 12.04
CA GLU A 75 2.90 16.41 10.90
C GLU A 75 1.37 16.42 10.72
N TYR A 76 0.74 15.24 10.73
CA TYR A 76 -0.72 15.13 10.61
C TYR A 76 -1.45 15.87 11.73
N LEU A 77 -0.98 15.74 12.97
CA LEU A 77 -1.56 16.44 14.12
C LEU A 77 -1.32 17.96 14.06
N ARG A 78 -0.16 18.39 13.55
CA ARG A 78 0.18 19.81 13.33
C ARG A 78 -0.66 20.46 12.22
N GLN A 79 -1.04 19.70 11.20
CA GLN A 79 -1.94 20.16 10.13
C GLN A 79 -3.41 20.28 10.57
N GLY A 80 -3.75 19.79 11.77
CA GLY A 80 -5.00 20.07 12.48
C GLY A 80 -6.25 19.86 11.63
N ASN A 81 -6.62 18.61 11.33
CA ASN A 81 -7.89 18.19 10.68
C ASN A 81 -8.33 18.97 9.42
N SER A 82 -7.44 19.78 8.85
CA SER A 82 -7.71 20.60 7.68
C SER A 82 -7.22 19.82 6.47
N PRO A 83 -7.98 19.77 5.36
CA PRO A 83 -7.47 19.17 4.13
C PRO A 83 -6.15 19.86 3.76
N PRO A 84 -5.17 19.12 3.19
CA PRO A 84 -3.89 19.72 2.84
C PRO A 84 -4.15 20.89 1.90
N LYS A 85 -3.86 22.11 2.37
CA LYS A 85 -3.72 23.24 1.46
C LYS A 85 -2.53 22.89 0.57
N LEU A 86 -2.79 22.68 -0.71
CA LEU A 86 -1.78 22.66 -1.75
C LEU A 86 -1.13 24.05 -1.79
N THR A 87 -0.26 24.34 -0.84
CA THR A 87 0.71 25.42 -0.98
C THR A 87 1.88 24.79 -1.74
N ASN A 88 2.20 25.38 -2.90
CA ASN A 88 3.34 25.04 -3.73
C ASN A 88 4.66 25.23 -2.96
N SER A 89 4.96 24.32 -2.04
CA SER A 89 6.19 24.29 -1.29
C SER A 89 6.84 22.92 -1.52
N PRO A 90 8.07 22.87 -2.06
CA PRO A 90 8.72 21.63 -2.50
C PRO A 90 9.31 20.84 -1.33
N PHE A 91 8.60 20.78 -0.20
CA PHE A 91 9.00 19.95 0.94
C PHE A 91 8.24 18.63 0.91
N PHE A 92 8.33 17.94 -0.23
CA PHE A 92 8.31 16.49 -0.19
C PHE A 92 9.54 16.08 0.61
N PHE A 93 9.31 15.36 1.71
CA PHE A 93 10.33 14.82 2.59
C PHE A 93 11.59 14.43 1.79
N GLU A 94 12.74 15.04 2.09
CA GLU A 94 14.02 14.71 1.42
C GLU A 94 14.34 13.20 1.50
N GLY A 95 13.80 12.50 2.50
CA GLY A 95 13.90 11.04 2.64
C GLY A 95 12.96 10.21 1.76
N LEU A 96 11.81 10.74 1.31
CA LEU A 96 10.85 10.01 0.45
C LEU A 96 11.24 10.06 -1.03
N ASN A 97 11.96 11.11 -1.47
CA ASN A 97 12.48 11.20 -2.84
C ASN A 97 13.47 10.07 -3.19
N ARG A 98 14.03 9.39 -2.18
CA ARG A 98 14.92 8.24 -2.35
C ARG A 98 14.18 6.90 -2.35
N ILE A 99 12.97 6.86 -1.79
CA ILE A 99 12.17 5.63 -1.62
C ILE A 99 11.15 5.49 -2.75
N ILE A 100 10.66 6.60 -3.31
CA ILE A 100 9.74 6.61 -4.44
C ILE A 100 10.55 7.05 -5.66
N GLY A 101 11.09 6.08 -6.39
CA GLY A 101 11.82 6.31 -7.64
C GLY A 101 10.90 6.77 -8.76
N PHE A 102 10.52 8.04 -8.75
CA PHE A 102 10.02 8.75 -9.93
C PHE A 102 10.87 10.00 -10.15
N PRO A 103 11.26 10.32 -11.41
CA PRO A 103 12.01 11.52 -11.75
C PRO A 103 11.23 12.81 -11.49
#